data_AF-A0A4Q3LU82-F1
#
_entry.id   AF-A0A4Q3LU82-F1
#
_cell.length_a   1.000
_cell.length_b   1.000
_cell.length_c   1.000
_cell.angle_alpha   90.00
_cell.angle_beta   90.00
_cell.angle_gamma   90.00
#
_symmetry.space_group_name_H-M   'P 1'
#
loop_
_entity.id
_entity.type
_entity.pdbx_description
1 polymer ?
#
loop_
_entity_poly.entity_id
_entity_poly.type
_entity_poly.pdbx_seq_one_letter_code
_entity_poly.pdbx_strand_id
1 'polypeptide(L)'
;MPSAYHHTLSGQRWQFADLRDVLTKASPARSGDALAGIAAQSFVERMAARLCLADVPLRRFLSEAVVPYDSDEVTRLIIDSHDAAAFAPIAHLTVGGFRDWLLSHATDSTVLAATAAGITPEMAAAVSKLMRNQDLIAVARKCRVVTRFRNTLGLPGRLAVRLQPNHPTDDLRGIAASMIDGLLYGAGDAMIGVNPATDSIAALTGLVHALADVIERLEIPTQACVLTHVTNTVQMIERGAPVDLVFQSIAGTEGANTSFGVNLALLREAREAALSLRRGAHFSDGVGDHVMYFETGQGSALSAGAHHGVDQQTCEARAYGVARAFSPLLTNTVVGFIGP
;
A
#
# COMPACT_ATOMS: atom_id res chain seq x y z
N MET A 1 21.03 -20.46 18.54
CA MET A 1 21.24 -20.93 17.14
C MET A 1 20.11 -20.36 16.32
N PRO A 2 20.35 -19.70 15.17
CA PRO A 2 19.26 -19.41 14.23
C PRO A 2 18.60 -20.76 13.92
N SER A 3 17.27 -20.84 13.99
CA SER A 3 16.55 -22.01 13.50
C SER A 3 16.89 -22.15 12.02
N ALA A 4 17.67 -23.17 11.65
CA ALA A 4 18.08 -23.35 10.27
C ALA A 4 16.84 -23.42 9.38
N TYR A 5 16.74 -22.57 8.35
CA TYR A 5 15.64 -22.60 7.39
C TYR A 5 15.83 -23.80 6.46
N HIS A 6 15.14 -24.89 6.76
CA HIS A 6 15.20 -26.10 5.95
C HIS A 6 13.90 -26.88 6.02
N HIS A 7 13.63 -27.69 5.00
CA HIS A 7 12.53 -28.65 4.99
C HIS A 7 12.95 -29.90 4.22
N THR A 8 12.51 -31.08 4.67
CA THR A 8 12.78 -32.35 3.98
C THR A 8 11.53 -32.78 3.22
N LEU A 9 11.64 -32.85 1.89
CA LEU A 9 10.54 -33.25 1.00
C LEU A 9 11.00 -34.41 0.12
N SER A 10 10.27 -35.53 0.19
CA SER A 10 10.55 -36.76 -0.59
C SER A 10 12.01 -37.25 -0.45
N GLY A 11 12.57 -37.17 0.76
CA GLY A 11 13.95 -37.61 1.05
C GLY A 11 15.05 -36.62 0.68
N GLN A 12 14.72 -35.50 0.03
CA GLN A 12 15.67 -34.41 -0.23
C GLN A 12 15.54 -33.32 0.82
N ARG A 13 16.67 -32.91 1.42
CA ARG A 13 16.73 -31.77 2.34
C ARG A 13 16.97 -30.49 1.54
N TRP A 14 16.00 -29.58 1.59
CA TRP A 14 16.10 -28.24 1.03
C TRP A 14 16.56 -27.28 2.13
N GLN A 15 17.55 -26.45 1.84
CA GLN A 15 18.09 -25.45 2.76
C GLN A 15 17.95 -24.06 2.14
N PHE A 16 17.61 -23.09 2.97
CA PHE A 16 17.46 -21.69 2.60
C PHE A 16 18.39 -20.86 3.47
N ALA A 17 18.97 -19.80 2.89
CA ALA A 17 20.04 -19.06 3.56
C ALA A 17 19.55 -18.27 4.79
N ASP A 18 18.42 -17.59 4.63
CA ASP A 18 17.84 -16.66 5.60
C ASP A 18 16.33 -16.52 5.38
N LEU A 19 15.66 -15.70 6.20
CA LEU A 19 14.22 -15.44 6.10
C LEU A 19 13.83 -14.88 4.74
N ARG A 20 14.68 -14.00 4.17
CA ARG A 20 14.46 -13.40 2.86
C ARG A 20 14.46 -14.45 1.76
N ASP A 21 15.41 -15.40 1.76
CA ASP A 21 15.47 -16.49 0.78
C ASP A 21 14.22 -17.38 0.85
N VAL A 22 13.76 -17.70 2.06
CA VAL A 22 12.50 -18.45 2.26
C VAL A 22 11.30 -17.69 1.72
N LEU A 23 11.15 -16.40 2.06
CA LEU A 23 10.05 -15.56 1.59
C LEU A 23 10.03 -15.46 0.07
N THR A 24 11.20 -15.22 -0.52
CA THR A 24 11.33 -15.05 -1.95
C THR A 24 10.97 -16.34 -2.68
N LYS A 25 11.55 -17.47 -2.30
CA LYS A 25 11.30 -18.76 -2.96
C LYS A 25 9.91 -19.31 -2.69
N ALA A 26 9.24 -18.91 -1.61
CA ALA A 26 7.85 -19.28 -1.33
C ALA A 26 6.82 -18.53 -2.19
N SER A 27 7.22 -17.41 -2.82
CA SER A 27 6.36 -16.60 -3.69
C SER A 27 5.81 -17.40 -4.87
N PRO A 28 4.58 -17.09 -5.35
CA PRO A 28 4.14 -17.50 -6.67
C PRO A 28 5.15 -17.08 -7.75
N ALA A 29 5.22 -17.83 -8.85
CA ALA A 29 6.11 -17.49 -9.96
C ALA A 29 5.77 -16.09 -10.53
N ARG A 30 6.75 -15.20 -10.58
CA ARG A 30 6.63 -13.83 -11.09
C ARG A 30 7.82 -13.52 -12.00
N SER A 31 7.58 -12.81 -13.10
CA SER A 31 8.62 -12.43 -14.06
C SER A 31 9.69 -11.55 -13.41
N GLY A 32 9.30 -10.62 -12.54
CA GLY A 32 10.24 -9.74 -11.82
C GLY A 32 11.18 -10.48 -10.88
N ASP A 33 10.67 -11.40 -10.05
CA ASP A 33 11.52 -12.20 -9.15
C ASP A 33 12.48 -13.12 -9.94
N ALA A 34 12.04 -13.62 -11.10
CA ALA A 34 12.89 -14.41 -11.99
C ALA A 34 13.98 -13.54 -12.64
N LEU A 35 13.64 -12.33 -13.10
CA LEU A 35 14.59 -11.35 -13.65
C LEU A 35 15.65 -10.95 -12.61
N ALA A 36 15.24 -10.80 -11.35
CA ALA A 36 16.14 -10.52 -10.24
C ALA A 36 17.04 -11.71 -9.85
N GLY A 37 16.82 -12.90 -10.42
CA GLY A 37 17.60 -14.11 -10.14
C GLY A 37 17.33 -14.71 -8.75
N ILE A 38 16.22 -14.35 -8.12
CA ILE A 38 15.91 -14.74 -6.73
C ILE A 38 14.74 -15.72 -6.62
N ALA A 39 13.97 -15.92 -7.68
CA ALA A 39 12.86 -16.88 -7.71
C ALA A 39 13.32 -18.33 -7.48
N ALA A 40 12.41 -19.17 -6.95
CA ALA A 40 12.63 -20.61 -6.87
C ALA A 40 12.86 -21.22 -8.27
N GLN A 41 13.87 -22.08 -8.39
CA GLN A 41 14.32 -22.72 -9.62
C GLN A 41 13.39 -23.86 -10.08
N SER A 42 12.54 -24.37 -9.18
CA SER A 42 11.56 -25.40 -9.50
C SER A 42 10.30 -25.29 -8.65
N PHE A 43 9.22 -25.95 -9.11
CA PHE A 43 8.00 -26.08 -8.31
C PHE A 43 8.23 -26.83 -7.00
N VAL A 44 9.15 -27.81 -6.98
CA VAL A 44 9.49 -28.59 -5.79
C VAL A 44 10.20 -27.71 -4.76
N GLU A 45 11.18 -26.90 -5.20
CA GLU A 45 11.85 -25.94 -4.32
C GLU A 45 10.86 -24.92 -3.74
N ARG A 46 9.97 -24.36 -4.57
CA ARG A 46 8.92 -23.45 -4.10
C ARG A 46 8.03 -24.10 -3.04
N MET A 47 7.65 -25.36 -3.24
CA MET A 47 6.85 -26.08 -2.26
C MET A 47 7.63 -26.31 -0.97
N ALA A 48 8.90 -26.70 -1.05
CA ALA A 48 9.77 -26.84 0.11
C ALA A 48 9.93 -25.51 0.87
N ALA A 49 10.04 -24.38 0.15
CA ALA A 49 10.10 -23.04 0.74
C ALA A 49 8.79 -22.67 1.44
N ARG A 50 7.63 -22.97 0.84
CA ARG A 50 6.32 -22.74 1.47
C ARG A 50 6.12 -23.58 2.73
N LEU A 51 6.54 -24.84 2.71
CA LEU A 51 6.49 -25.72 3.88
C LEU A 51 7.43 -25.22 4.98
N CYS A 52 8.65 -24.81 4.62
CA CYS A 52 9.57 -24.16 5.55
C CYS A 52 8.97 -22.88 6.14
N LEU A 53 8.39 -22.01 5.30
CA LEU A 53 7.75 -20.76 5.70
C LEU A 53 6.59 -20.98 6.67
N ALA A 54 5.78 -22.03 6.46
CA ALA A 54 4.66 -22.36 7.33
C ALA A 54 5.08 -22.63 8.78
N ASP A 55 6.30 -23.13 9.00
CA ASP A 55 6.86 -23.44 10.32
C ASP A 55 7.60 -22.24 10.95
N VAL A 56 7.80 -21.14 10.22
CA VAL A 56 8.47 -19.95 10.76
C VAL A 56 7.59 -19.29 11.83
N PRO A 57 8.10 -19.07 13.06
CA PRO A 57 7.37 -18.32 14.09
C PRO A 57 7.15 -16.86 13.69
N LEU A 58 5.96 -16.28 13.96
CA LEU A 58 5.72 -14.86 13.66
C LEU A 58 6.73 -13.93 14.35
N ARG A 59 7.16 -14.26 15.58
CA ARG A 59 8.19 -13.50 16.30
C ARG A 59 9.51 -13.35 15.54
N ARG A 60 9.80 -14.25 14.58
CA ARG A 60 11.03 -14.19 13.79
C ARG A 60 11.14 -12.88 13.02
N PHE A 61 10.03 -12.40 12.46
CA PHE A 61 9.95 -11.16 11.67
C PHE A 61 10.26 -9.88 12.48
N LEU A 62 10.27 -9.96 13.82
CA LEU A 62 10.65 -8.84 14.69
C LEU A 62 12.15 -8.84 15.03
N SER A 63 12.84 -9.96 14.78
CA SER A 63 14.26 -10.15 15.13
C SER A 63 15.17 -10.28 13.92
N GLU A 64 14.63 -10.57 12.75
CA GLU A 64 15.36 -10.77 11.50
C GLU A 64 14.71 -9.92 10.41
N ALA A 65 15.31 -8.76 10.12
CA ALA A 65 14.80 -7.84 9.11
C ALA A 65 15.25 -8.25 7.70
N VAL A 66 14.32 -8.21 6.73
CA VAL A 66 14.59 -8.53 5.32
C VAL A 66 15.38 -7.43 4.59
N VAL A 67 15.32 -6.20 5.11
CA VAL A 67 16.17 -5.06 4.75
C VAL A 67 16.75 -4.49 6.05
N PRO A 68 18.07 -4.23 6.16
CA PRO A 68 18.69 -3.86 7.43
C PRO A 68 18.11 -2.58 8.05
N TYR A 69 17.87 -2.59 9.37
CA TYR A 69 17.27 -1.48 10.13
C TYR A 69 18.07 -0.17 10.01
N ASP A 70 19.40 -0.24 10.12
CA ASP A 70 20.25 0.95 10.12
C ASP A 70 20.31 1.65 8.75
N SER A 71 20.02 0.93 7.66
CA SER A 71 20.13 1.45 6.29
C SER A 71 18.78 1.72 5.60
N ASP A 72 17.66 1.56 6.32
CA ASP A 72 16.33 1.64 5.69
C ASP A 72 15.27 2.22 6.64
N GLU A 73 14.80 3.43 6.34
CA GLU A 73 13.78 4.15 7.12
C GLU A 73 12.42 3.44 7.12
N VAL A 74 12.13 2.65 6.09
CA VAL A 74 10.90 1.85 6.01
C VAL A 74 10.95 0.71 7.03
N THR A 75 12.08 0.03 7.18
CA THR A 75 12.31 -0.97 8.22
C THR A 75 12.22 -0.35 9.60
N ARG A 76 12.84 0.83 9.82
CA ARG A 76 12.71 1.55 11.09
C ARG A 76 11.25 1.86 11.42
N LEU A 77 10.52 2.44 10.46
CA LEU A 77 9.09 2.70 10.60
C LEU A 77 8.31 1.43 10.98
N ILE A 78 8.54 0.31 10.31
CA ILE A 78 7.82 -0.95 10.55
C ILE A 78 8.10 -1.50 11.94
N ILE A 79 9.36 -1.54 12.35
CA ILE A 79 9.78 -2.10 13.64
C ILE A 79 9.36 -1.18 14.79
N ASP A 80 9.59 0.12 14.65
CA ASP A 80 9.33 1.10 15.73
C ASP A 80 7.83 1.36 15.94
N SER A 81 7.00 1.14 14.91
CA SER A 81 5.54 1.28 15.01
C SER A 81 4.81 -0.02 15.38
N HIS A 82 5.52 -1.13 15.59
CA HIS A 82 4.90 -2.40 15.94
C HIS A 82 4.32 -2.38 17.37
N ASP A 83 3.04 -2.73 17.50
CA ASP A 83 2.36 -2.82 18.80
C ASP A 83 2.47 -4.24 19.39
N ALA A 84 3.29 -4.37 20.44
CA ALA A 84 3.49 -5.64 21.14
C ALA A 84 2.24 -6.17 21.85
N ALA A 85 1.35 -5.29 22.33
CA ALA A 85 0.11 -5.68 23.00
C ALA A 85 -0.91 -6.20 21.97
N ALA A 86 -1.06 -5.51 20.84
CA ALA A 86 -1.89 -5.97 19.72
C ALA A 86 -1.37 -7.29 19.12
N PHE A 87 -0.05 -7.52 19.14
CA PHE A 87 0.57 -8.75 18.65
C PHE A 87 0.45 -9.94 19.61
N ALA A 88 0.40 -9.69 20.93
CA ALA A 88 0.45 -10.74 21.95
C ALA A 88 -0.51 -11.93 21.72
N PRO A 89 -1.78 -11.74 21.27
CA PRO A 89 -2.71 -12.85 21.02
C PRO A 89 -2.23 -13.82 19.94
N ILE A 90 -1.49 -13.35 18.94
CA ILE A 90 -1.01 -14.15 17.81
C ILE A 90 0.48 -14.46 17.89
N ALA A 91 1.21 -13.91 18.87
CA ALA A 91 2.66 -14.00 18.98
C ALA A 91 3.22 -15.43 19.14
N HIS A 92 2.38 -16.40 19.49
CA HIS A 92 2.75 -17.81 19.64
C HIS A 92 2.63 -18.60 18.32
N LEU A 93 1.98 -18.02 17.30
CA LEU A 93 1.71 -18.70 16.04
C LEU A 93 2.94 -18.75 15.13
N THR A 94 2.99 -19.77 14.28
CA THR A 94 3.81 -19.79 13.07
C THR A 94 3.07 -19.10 11.92
N VAL A 95 3.71 -18.89 10.77
CA VAL A 95 3.00 -18.36 9.57
C VAL A 95 1.85 -19.29 9.16
N GLY A 96 2.04 -20.62 9.25
CA GLY A 96 0.98 -21.59 9.00
C GLY A 96 -0.17 -21.47 10.01
N GLY A 97 0.15 -21.38 11.30
CA GLY A 97 -0.86 -21.13 12.34
C GLY A 97 -1.58 -19.79 12.17
N PHE A 98 -0.87 -18.76 11.69
CA PHE A 98 -1.44 -17.46 11.38
C PHE A 98 -2.41 -17.51 10.20
N ARG A 99 -2.09 -18.30 9.15
CA ARG A 99 -3.03 -18.56 8.04
C ARG A 99 -4.33 -19.17 8.56
N ASP A 100 -4.22 -20.21 9.39
CA ASP A 100 -5.41 -20.91 9.91
C ASP A 100 -6.21 -20.01 10.85
N TRP A 101 -5.53 -19.23 11.68
CA TRP A 101 -6.16 -18.19 12.51
C TRP A 101 -6.89 -17.14 11.66
N LEU A 102 -6.28 -16.65 10.58
CA LEU A 102 -6.92 -15.71 9.65
C LEU A 102 -8.12 -16.32 8.92
N LEU A 103 -8.15 -17.63 8.68
CA LEU A 103 -9.28 -18.29 8.00
C LEU A 103 -10.40 -18.68 8.97
N SER A 104 -10.11 -18.81 10.26
CA SER A 104 -11.10 -19.14 11.29
C SER A 104 -12.31 -18.20 11.28
N HIS A 105 -13.50 -18.75 11.53
CA HIS A 105 -14.73 -17.96 11.72
C HIS A 105 -14.71 -17.13 13.01
N ALA A 106 -13.91 -17.54 14.01
CA ALA A 106 -13.75 -16.79 15.25
C ALA A 106 -12.92 -15.50 15.07
N THR A 107 -12.13 -15.43 14.00
CA THR A 107 -11.33 -14.24 13.65
C THR A 107 -12.15 -13.35 12.74
N ASP A 108 -12.95 -12.48 13.35
CA ASP A 108 -13.81 -11.52 12.68
C ASP A 108 -13.13 -10.16 12.46
N SER A 109 -13.85 -9.19 11.90
CA SER A 109 -13.34 -7.84 11.63
C SER A 109 -12.91 -7.08 12.89
N THR A 110 -13.55 -7.33 14.03
CA THR A 110 -13.25 -6.67 15.31
C THR A 110 -11.93 -7.19 15.86
N VAL A 111 -11.76 -8.52 15.85
CA VAL A 111 -10.52 -9.17 16.25
C VAL A 111 -9.36 -8.73 15.34
N LEU A 112 -9.57 -8.72 14.03
CA LEU A 112 -8.55 -8.26 13.07
C LEU A 112 -8.14 -6.82 13.32
N ALA A 113 -9.11 -5.91 13.52
CA ALA A 113 -8.82 -4.51 13.80
C ALA A 113 -7.97 -4.34 15.08
N ALA A 114 -8.28 -5.09 16.15
CA ALA A 114 -7.53 -5.04 17.40
C ALA A 114 -6.09 -5.59 17.28
N THR A 115 -5.84 -6.51 16.33
CA THR A 115 -4.51 -7.11 16.11
C THR A 115 -3.67 -6.41 15.04
N ALA A 116 -4.28 -5.56 14.20
CA ALA A 116 -3.66 -5.02 12.99
C ALA A 116 -2.34 -4.28 13.24
N ALA A 117 -2.22 -3.55 14.35
CA ALA A 117 -0.99 -2.82 14.72
C ALA A 117 0.17 -3.76 15.12
N GLY A 118 -0.12 -5.00 15.51
CA GLY A 118 0.86 -6.03 15.82
C GLY A 118 1.28 -6.87 14.60
N ILE A 119 0.69 -6.66 13.43
CA ILE A 119 1.04 -7.39 12.21
C ILE A 119 1.99 -6.52 11.39
N THR A 120 3.22 -7.01 11.18
CA THR A 120 4.16 -6.35 10.28
C THR A 120 3.84 -6.67 8.81
N PRO A 121 4.25 -5.82 7.86
CA PRO A 121 4.14 -6.10 6.45
C PRO A 121 4.72 -7.45 6.02
N GLU A 122 5.86 -7.85 6.58
CA GLU A 122 6.52 -9.12 6.26
C GLU A 122 5.71 -10.32 6.74
N MET A 123 5.02 -10.23 7.89
CA MET A 123 4.09 -11.27 8.34
C MET A 123 2.89 -11.41 7.38
N ALA A 124 2.34 -10.28 6.90
CA ALA A 124 1.25 -10.27 5.93
C ALA A 124 1.70 -10.82 4.55
N ALA A 125 2.91 -10.49 4.11
CA ALA A 125 3.52 -11.06 2.92
C ALA A 125 3.73 -12.57 3.07
N ALA A 126 4.29 -13.01 4.20
CA ALA A 126 4.55 -14.41 4.49
C ALA A 126 3.28 -15.26 4.43
N VAL A 127 2.22 -14.82 5.11
CA VAL A 127 0.98 -15.61 5.19
C VAL A 127 0.23 -15.64 3.86
N SER A 128 0.23 -14.53 3.12
CA SER A 128 -0.41 -14.47 1.79
C SER A 128 0.29 -15.37 0.77
N LYS A 129 1.61 -15.59 0.91
CA LYS A 129 2.33 -16.59 0.09
C LYS A 129 1.81 -18.01 0.32
N LEU A 130 1.26 -18.33 1.48
CA LEU A 130 0.72 -19.67 1.79
C LEU A 130 -0.74 -19.86 1.37
N MET A 131 -1.41 -18.80 0.97
CA MET A 131 -2.84 -18.79 0.66
C MET A 131 -3.11 -19.12 -0.82
N ARG A 132 -4.26 -19.74 -1.08
CA ARG A 132 -4.86 -19.81 -2.42
C ARG A 132 -5.70 -18.57 -2.67
N ASN A 133 -6.12 -18.32 -3.92
CA ASN A 133 -6.94 -17.16 -4.24
C ASN A 133 -8.24 -17.08 -3.41
N GLN A 134 -8.89 -18.22 -3.15
CA GLN A 134 -10.10 -18.28 -2.31
C GLN A 134 -9.80 -17.87 -0.86
N ASP A 135 -8.68 -18.30 -0.31
CA ASP A 135 -8.23 -17.92 1.03
C ASP A 135 -7.99 -16.40 1.09
N LEU A 136 -7.30 -15.84 0.09
CA LEU A 136 -7.04 -14.39 0.00
C LEU A 136 -8.35 -13.58 -0.03
N ILE A 137 -9.33 -14.00 -0.85
CA ILE A 137 -10.64 -13.36 -0.93
C ILE A 137 -11.39 -13.47 0.40
N ALA A 138 -11.39 -14.65 1.02
CA ALA A 138 -12.10 -14.90 2.28
C ALA A 138 -11.52 -14.07 3.43
N VAL A 139 -10.20 -13.98 3.55
CA VAL A 139 -9.53 -13.18 4.57
C VAL A 139 -9.72 -11.68 4.29
N ALA A 140 -9.50 -11.22 3.06
CA ALA A 140 -9.67 -9.82 2.70
C ALA A 140 -11.10 -9.31 2.96
N ARG A 141 -12.14 -10.15 2.77
CA ARG A 141 -13.53 -9.79 3.09
C ARG A 141 -13.76 -9.48 4.58
N LYS A 142 -12.92 -10.02 5.47
CA LYS A 142 -12.99 -9.78 6.93
C LYS A 142 -12.22 -8.52 7.33
N CYS A 143 -11.22 -8.11 6.56
CA CYS A 143 -10.51 -6.85 6.76
C CYS A 143 -11.44 -5.67 6.42
N ARG A 144 -11.86 -4.91 7.44
CA ARG A 144 -12.68 -3.71 7.27
C ARG A 144 -11.85 -2.47 7.54
N VAL A 145 -11.58 -1.70 6.48
CA VAL A 145 -10.86 -0.43 6.54
C VAL A 145 -11.82 0.64 6.06
N VAL A 146 -12.17 1.56 6.96
CA VAL A 146 -13.09 2.68 6.68
C VAL A 146 -12.31 3.97 6.81
N THR A 147 -12.31 4.78 5.75
CA THR A 147 -11.58 6.06 5.69
C THR A 147 -12.55 7.19 5.38
N ARG A 148 -12.23 8.41 5.83
CA ARG A 148 -13.11 9.57 5.71
C ARG A 148 -12.37 10.85 5.36
N PHE A 149 -12.87 11.55 4.35
CA PHE A 149 -12.49 12.93 4.05
C PHE A 149 -13.72 13.79 3.77
N ARG A 150 -14.20 13.87 2.52
CA ARG A 150 -15.49 14.52 2.20
C ARG A 150 -16.66 13.55 2.22
N ASN A 151 -16.38 12.27 2.01
CA ASN A 151 -17.33 11.18 2.17
C ASN A 151 -16.69 10.02 2.97
N THR A 152 -17.39 8.89 3.08
CA THR A 152 -16.91 7.69 3.77
C THR A 152 -16.72 6.56 2.77
N LEU A 153 -15.51 5.99 2.71
CA LEU A 153 -15.16 4.85 1.86
C LEU A 153 -15.00 3.57 2.69
N GLY A 154 -15.08 2.41 2.03
CA GLY A 154 -14.80 1.10 2.65
C GLY A 154 -15.96 0.44 3.42
N LEU A 155 -17.15 1.04 3.40
CA LEU A 155 -18.35 0.44 4.03
C LEU A 155 -18.83 -0.83 3.29
N PRO A 156 -19.37 -1.84 4.01
CA PRO A 156 -19.90 -3.05 3.38
C PRO A 156 -21.01 -2.76 2.35
N GLY A 157 -21.00 -3.52 1.25
CA GLY A 157 -22.00 -3.38 0.20
C GLY A 157 -21.81 -2.16 -0.71
N ARG A 158 -20.69 -1.45 -0.60
CA ARG A 158 -20.33 -0.32 -1.46
C ARG A 158 -19.07 -0.61 -2.25
N LEU A 159 -19.03 -0.15 -3.50
CA LEU A 159 -17.86 -0.17 -4.34
C LEU A 159 -17.66 1.25 -4.86
N ALA A 160 -16.53 1.85 -4.52
CA ALA A 160 -16.18 3.20 -4.95
C ALA A 160 -15.29 3.17 -6.18
N VAL A 161 -15.43 4.17 -7.05
CA VAL A 161 -14.76 4.26 -8.33
C VAL A 161 -14.01 5.58 -8.44
N ARG A 162 -12.72 5.50 -8.78
CA ARG A 162 -11.92 6.65 -9.18
C ARG A 162 -12.37 7.10 -10.58
N LEU A 163 -12.71 8.38 -10.72
CA LEU A 163 -12.92 9.00 -12.02
C LEU A 163 -11.65 9.75 -12.42
N GLN A 164 -10.96 9.29 -13.45
CA GLN A 164 -9.68 9.87 -13.89
C GLN A 164 -9.75 10.48 -15.31
N PRO A 165 -10.27 11.71 -15.46
CA PRO A 165 -10.40 12.38 -16.75
C PRO A 165 -9.07 12.95 -17.26
N ASN A 166 -8.12 12.09 -17.60
CA ASN A 166 -6.84 12.54 -18.19
C ASN A 166 -7.04 13.09 -19.60
N HIS A 167 -6.32 14.15 -19.95
CA HIS A 167 -6.25 14.68 -21.32
C HIS A 167 -4.79 14.74 -21.78
N PRO A 168 -4.44 14.36 -23.04
CA PRO A 168 -3.04 14.30 -23.49
C PRO A 168 -2.24 15.61 -23.36
N THR A 169 -2.94 16.75 -23.29
CA THR A 169 -2.36 18.10 -23.19
C THR A 169 -2.92 18.88 -21.99
N ASP A 170 -3.57 18.20 -21.04
CA ASP A 170 -4.24 18.83 -19.89
C ASP A 170 -5.25 19.93 -20.27
N ASP A 171 -5.98 19.76 -21.38
CA ASP A 171 -7.01 20.72 -21.80
C ASP A 171 -8.20 20.67 -20.84
N LEU A 172 -8.49 21.79 -20.17
CA LEU A 172 -9.53 21.87 -19.15
C LEU A 172 -10.93 21.53 -19.68
N ARG A 173 -11.23 21.80 -20.96
CA ARG A 173 -12.55 21.46 -21.54
C ARG A 173 -12.67 19.96 -21.78
N GLY A 174 -11.61 19.33 -22.29
CA GLY A 174 -11.54 17.88 -22.45
C GLY A 174 -11.66 17.14 -21.11
N ILE A 175 -10.94 17.61 -20.09
CA ILE A 175 -11.03 17.10 -18.72
C ILE A 175 -12.46 17.25 -18.18
N ALA A 176 -13.06 18.44 -18.32
CA ALA A 176 -14.42 18.69 -17.85
C ALA A 176 -15.46 17.79 -18.56
N ALA A 177 -15.33 17.59 -19.87
CA ALA A 177 -16.21 16.72 -20.64
C ALA A 177 -16.14 15.26 -20.15
N SER A 178 -14.93 14.73 -19.96
CA SER A 178 -14.73 13.36 -19.44
C SER A 178 -15.20 13.22 -17.99
N MET A 179 -15.03 14.26 -17.17
CA MET A 179 -15.55 14.30 -15.80
C MET A 179 -17.08 14.24 -15.77
N ILE A 180 -17.77 15.04 -16.59
CA ILE A 180 -19.23 15.03 -16.65
C ILE A 180 -19.74 13.66 -17.11
N ASP A 181 -19.14 13.07 -18.14
CA ASP A 181 -19.50 11.74 -18.63
C ASP A 181 -19.36 10.69 -17.52
N GLY A 182 -18.22 10.66 -16.81
CA GLY A 182 -18.01 9.74 -15.70
C GLY A 182 -18.98 9.91 -14.54
N LEU A 183 -19.32 11.16 -14.19
CA LEU A 183 -20.31 11.46 -13.15
C LEU A 183 -21.71 10.94 -13.52
N LEU A 184 -22.09 10.96 -14.80
CA LEU A 184 -23.38 10.39 -15.26
C LEU A 184 -23.44 8.87 -15.08
N TYR A 185 -22.30 8.17 -15.05
CA TYR A 185 -22.21 6.75 -14.71
C TYR A 185 -22.09 6.48 -13.20
N GLY A 186 -22.12 7.52 -12.36
CA GLY A 186 -21.93 7.40 -10.91
C GLY A 186 -20.48 7.11 -10.50
N ALA A 187 -19.50 7.40 -11.36
CA ALA A 187 -18.09 7.31 -11.02
C ALA A 187 -17.60 8.59 -10.33
N GLY A 188 -16.53 8.46 -9.53
CA GLY A 188 -15.87 9.60 -8.90
C GLY A 188 -16.17 9.74 -7.42
N ASP A 189 -16.88 8.81 -6.80
CA ASP A 189 -17.11 8.80 -5.35
C ASP A 189 -15.85 8.43 -4.56
N ALA A 190 -14.94 7.62 -5.12
CA ALA A 190 -13.63 7.41 -4.50
C ALA A 190 -12.76 8.67 -4.57
N MET A 191 -12.76 9.35 -5.72
CA MET A 191 -12.16 10.66 -5.98
C MET A 191 -12.31 11.01 -7.47
N ILE A 192 -12.15 12.30 -7.80
CA ILE A 192 -11.97 12.81 -9.16
C ILE A 192 -10.51 13.22 -9.32
N GLY A 193 -9.76 12.52 -10.18
CA GLY A 193 -8.31 12.61 -10.27
C GLY A 193 -7.79 12.99 -11.64
N VAL A 194 -6.79 13.84 -11.75
CA VAL A 194 -6.07 14.06 -13.03
C VAL A 194 -4.61 13.67 -12.85
N ASN A 195 -4.10 12.78 -13.70
CA ASN A 195 -2.66 12.57 -13.86
C ASN A 195 -2.18 13.53 -14.97
N PRO A 196 -1.54 14.65 -14.60
CA PRO A 196 -1.21 15.72 -15.54
C PRO A 196 -0.07 15.31 -16.47
N ALA A 197 -0.10 15.81 -17.70
CA ALA A 197 1.01 15.71 -18.65
C ALA A 197 2.11 16.76 -18.38
N THR A 198 1.82 17.79 -17.57
CA THR A 198 2.74 18.87 -17.19
C THR A 198 3.13 18.85 -15.71
N ASP A 199 4.34 19.32 -15.41
CA ASP A 199 4.82 19.58 -14.03
C ASP A 199 4.83 21.09 -13.69
N SER A 200 4.22 21.94 -14.52
CA SER A 200 4.15 23.39 -14.24
C SER A 200 3.21 23.67 -13.07
N ILE A 201 3.74 24.21 -11.97
CA ILE A 201 2.94 24.58 -10.79
C ILE A 201 1.76 25.47 -11.15
N ALA A 202 1.90 26.40 -12.10
CA ALA A 202 0.80 27.27 -12.50
C ALA A 202 -0.34 26.47 -13.17
N ALA A 203 -0.01 25.52 -14.05
CA ALA A 203 -0.99 24.67 -14.70
C ALA A 203 -1.65 23.70 -13.71
N LEU A 204 -0.85 23.09 -12.83
CA LEU A 204 -1.32 22.20 -11.76
C LEU A 204 -2.27 22.93 -10.81
N THR A 205 -1.93 24.17 -10.42
CA THR A 205 -2.80 25.02 -9.58
C THR A 205 -4.13 25.29 -10.29
N GLY A 206 -4.09 25.59 -11.60
CA GLY A 206 -5.29 25.76 -12.42
C GLY A 206 -6.17 24.52 -12.45
N LEU A 207 -5.58 23.32 -12.57
CA LEU A 207 -6.30 22.05 -12.50
C LEU A 207 -6.96 21.83 -11.13
N VAL A 208 -6.24 22.08 -10.04
CA VAL A 208 -6.78 21.95 -8.67
C VAL A 208 -8.00 22.86 -8.49
N HIS A 209 -7.91 24.13 -8.91
CA HIS A 209 -9.05 25.05 -8.85
C HIS A 209 -10.22 24.61 -9.74
N ALA A 210 -9.95 24.17 -10.97
CA ALA A 210 -11.01 23.74 -11.88
C ALA A 210 -11.80 22.54 -11.32
N LEU A 211 -11.12 21.57 -10.72
CA LEU A 211 -11.76 20.42 -10.07
C LEU A 211 -12.54 20.85 -8.82
N ALA A 212 -11.94 21.68 -7.96
CA ALA A 212 -12.59 22.19 -6.75
C ALA A 212 -13.86 22.99 -7.09
N ASP A 213 -13.81 23.86 -8.08
CA ASP A 213 -14.95 24.66 -8.55
C ASP A 213 -16.13 23.77 -8.96
N VAL A 214 -15.89 22.67 -9.65
CA VAL A 214 -16.97 21.77 -10.06
C VAL A 214 -17.57 21.04 -8.86
N ILE A 215 -16.73 20.50 -7.98
CA ILE A 215 -17.18 19.82 -6.76
C ILE A 215 -18.01 20.76 -5.89
N GLU A 216 -17.54 21.99 -5.67
CA GLU A 216 -18.20 22.97 -4.80
C GLU A 216 -19.49 23.51 -5.43
N ARG A 217 -19.50 23.84 -6.73
CA ARG A 217 -20.71 24.37 -7.40
C ARG A 217 -21.83 23.35 -7.54
N LEU A 218 -21.48 22.07 -7.70
CA LEU A 218 -22.44 20.98 -7.86
C LEU A 218 -22.69 20.23 -6.54
N GLU A 219 -22.08 20.68 -5.44
CA GLU A 219 -22.18 20.07 -4.11
C GLU A 219 -21.91 18.55 -4.12
N ILE A 220 -20.95 18.11 -4.94
CA ILE A 220 -20.66 16.68 -5.12
C ILE A 220 -19.97 16.16 -3.85
N PRO A 221 -20.47 15.10 -3.20
CA PRO A 221 -19.86 14.54 -1.99
C PRO A 221 -18.64 13.67 -2.34
N THR A 222 -17.60 14.30 -2.89
CA THR A 222 -16.34 13.68 -3.30
C THR A 222 -15.16 14.65 -3.16
N GLN A 223 -13.96 14.17 -3.42
CA GLN A 223 -12.69 14.87 -3.31
C GLN A 223 -11.91 14.88 -4.62
N ALA A 224 -11.19 15.97 -4.85
CA ALA A 224 -10.28 16.11 -5.99
C ALA A 224 -8.85 15.65 -5.66
N CYS A 225 -8.10 15.23 -6.68
CA CYS A 225 -6.66 15.10 -6.59
C CYS A 225 -6.00 15.40 -7.95
N VAL A 226 -4.88 16.12 -7.93
CA VAL A 226 -3.97 16.18 -9.07
C VAL A 226 -2.78 15.28 -8.73
N LEU A 227 -2.56 14.22 -9.51
CA LEU A 227 -1.58 13.16 -9.25
C LEU A 227 -0.18 13.61 -9.71
N THR A 228 0.37 14.62 -9.04
CA THR A 228 1.74 15.13 -9.26
C THR A 228 2.66 14.75 -8.10
N HIS A 229 3.96 15.04 -8.23
CA HIS A 229 4.91 14.83 -7.13
C HIS A 229 4.49 15.62 -5.87
N VAL A 230 4.65 15.01 -4.70
CA VAL A 230 4.19 15.56 -3.42
C VAL A 230 4.69 16.99 -3.15
N THR A 231 5.91 17.33 -3.55
CA THR A 231 6.48 18.68 -3.40
C THR A 231 5.71 19.73 -4.19
N ASN A 232 5.19 19.39 -5.37
CA ASN A 232 4.38 20.31 -6.15
C ASN A 232 3.06 20.58 -5.43
N THR A 233 2.48 19.55 -4.80
CA THR A 233 1.28 19.69 -3.97
C THR A 233 1.52 20.60 -2.78
N VAL A 234 2.63 20.45 -2.05
CA VAL A 234 3.01 21.36 -0.95
C VAL A 234 3.13 22.80 -1.45
N GLN A 235 3.83 23.04 -2.56
CA GLN A 235 3.94 24.39 -3.14
C GLN A 235 2.59 24.98 -3.56
N MET A 236 1.66 24.16 -4.06
CA MET A 236 0.30 24.61 -4.37
C MET A 236 -0.45 25.02 -3.10
N ILE A 237 -0.33 24.25 -2.01
CA ILE A 237 -0.92 24.56 -0.70
C ILE A 237 -0.37 25.88 -0.15
N GLU A 238 0.95 26.08 -0.21
CA GLU A 238 1.59 27.34 0.22
C GLU A 238 1.10 28.57 -0.55
N ARG A 239 0.67 28.37 -1.80
CA ARG A 239 0.07 29.41 -2.66
C ARG A 239 -1.45 29.55 -2.47
N GLY A 240 -2.04 28.81 -1.53
CA GLY A 240 -3.47 28.87 -1.21
C GLY A 240 -4.39 28.04 -2.11
N ALA A 241 -3.85 27.08 -2.87
CA ALA A 241 -4.66 26.22 -3.70
C ALA A 241 -5.57 25.29 -2.84
N PRO A 242 -6.82 25.03 -3.26
CA PRO A 242 -7.79 24.24 -2.51
C PRO A 242 -7.57 22.73 -2.67
N VAL A 243 -6.39 22.25 -2.25
CA VAL A 243 -6.02 20.84 -2.35
C VAL A 243 -6.86 19.99 -1.39
N ASP A 244 -7.54 18.98 -1.93
CA ASP A 244 -8.30 18.01 -1.16
C ASP A 244 -7.44 16.81 -0.75
N LEU A 245 -6.84 16.11 -1.72
CA LEU A 245 -5.93 14.98 -1.49
C LEU A 245 -4.50 15.27 -1.95
N VAL A 246 -3.54 14.69 -1.25
CA VAL A 246 -2.11 14.68 -1.61
C VAL A 246 -1.74 13.33 -2.18
N PHE A 247 -1.41 13.29 -3.47
CA PHE A 247 -0.92 12.09 -4.13
C PHE A 247 0.59 11.91 -3.94
N GLN A 248 1.03 10.66 -3.83
CA GLN A 248 2.43 10.28 -4.04
C GLN A 248 2.56 8.78 -4.38
N SER A 249 3.45 8.44 -5.32
CA SER A 249 3.91 7.07 -5.48
C SER A 249 4.91 6.71 -4.37
N ILE A 250 4.71 5.56 -3.73
CA ILE A 250 5.56 5.08 -2.63
C ILE A 250 6.03 3.64 -2.87
N ALA A 251 7.08 3.24 -2.18
CA ALA A 251 7.70 1.93 -2.25
C ALA A 251 8.06 1.38 -0.86
N GLY A 252 8.37 0.09 -0.81
CA GLY A 252 8.66 -0.65 0.41
C GLY A 252 10.12 -0.57 0.91
N THR A 253 10.97 0.24 0.29
CA THR A 253 12.37 0.44 0.72
C THR A 253 12.76 1.91 0.61
N GLU A 254 13.67 2.36 1.47
CA GLU A 254 14.22 3.72 1.49
C GLU A 254 14.86 4.06 0.14
N GLY A 255 15.64 3.13 -0.42
CA GLY A 255 16.28 3.33 -1.73
C GLY A 255 15.28 3.53 -2.86
N ALA A 256 14.15 2.80 -2.86
CA ALA A 256 13.12 2.97 -3.87
C ALA A 256 12.34 4.29 -3.68
N ASN A 257 12.01 4.67 -2.44
CA ASN A 257 11.40 5.97 -2.17
C ASN A 257 12.32 7.14 -2.55
N THR A 258 13.62 7.01 -2.27
CA THR A 258 14.63 7.99 -2.67
C THR A 258 14.68 8.15 -4.20
N SER A 259 14.54 7.06 -4.95
CA SER A 259 14.48 7.12 -6.42
C SER A 259 13.25 7.86 -6.95
N PHE A 260 12.16 7.91 -6.17
CA PHE A 260 10.98 8.72 -6.44
C PHE A 260 11.11 10.17 -5.93
N GLY A 261 12.23 10.54 -5.30
CA GLY A 261 12.43 11.87 -4.75
C GLY A 261 11.73 12.11 -3.40
N VAL A 262 11.38 11.05 -2.66
CA VAL A 262 10.62 11.16 -1.40
C VAL A 262 11.27 10.40 -0.24
N ASN A 263 10.95 10.84 0.98
CA ASN A 263 11.25 10.17 2.23
C ASN A 263 10.06 10.33 3.20
N LEU A 264 10.09 9.62 4.34
CA LEU A 264 8.99 9.67 5.32
C LEU A 264 8.76 11.06 5.93
N ALA A 265 9.80 11.89 6.04
CA ALA A 265 9.68 13.24 6.57
C ALA A 265 8.87 14.15 5.63
N LEU A 266 9.15 14.09 4.32
CA LEU A 266 8.43 14.84 3.30
C LEU A 266 6.96 14.40 3.21
N LEU A 267 6.68 13.09 3.33
CA LEU A 267 5.30 12.59 3.37
C LEU A 267 4.54 13.13 4.59
N ARG A 268 5.22 13.29 5.74
CA ARG A 268 4.64 13.88 6.95
C ARG A 268 4.33 15.36 6.76
N GLU A 269 5.29 16.12 6.24
CA GLU A 269 5.14 17.54 5.92
C GLU A 269 3.94 17.76 5.00
N ALA A 270 3.82 16.97 3.93
CA ALA A 270 2.73 17.11 2.97
C ALA A 270 1.36 16.77 3.57
N ARG A 271 1.30 15.76 4.44
CA ARG A 271 0.08 15.44 5.21
C ARG A 271 -0.32 16.60 6.11
N GLU A 272 0.63 17.17 6.85
CA GLU A 272 0.40 18.31 7.74
C GLU A 272 -0.06 19.56 6.96
N ALA A 273 0.56 19.83 5.81
CA ALA A 273 0.16 20.90 4.91
C ALA A 273 -1.30 20.74 4.46
N ALA A 274 -1.71 19.55 4.01
CA ALA A 274 -3.10 19.32 3.58
C ALA A 274 -4.10 19.40 4.73
N LEU A 275 -3.77 18.87 5.92
CA LEU A 275 -4.61 19.01 7.11
C LEU A 275 -4.79 20.47 7.53
N SER A 276 -3.78 21.31 7.33
CA SER A 276 -3.84 22.75 7.66
C SER A 276 -4.95 23.48 6.89
N LEU A 277 -5.34 22.97 5.71
CA LEU A 277 -6.42 23.54 4.90
C LEU A 277 -7.82 23.28 5.48
N ARG A 278 -7.98 22.28 6.36
CA ARG A 278 -9.25 21.92 7.02
C ARG A 278 -10.43 21.74 6.06
N ARG A 279 -10.18 21.05 4.93
CA ARG A 279 -11.17 20.85 3.85
C ARG A 279 -12.04 19.60 4.00
N GLY A 280 -11.82 18.80 5.04
CA GLY A 280 -12.61 17.61 5.33
C GLY A 280 -14.04 17.94 5.73
N ALA A 281 -14.98 17.03 5.44
CA ALA A 281 -16.35 17.16 5.87
C ALA A 281 -16.50 16.93 7.38
N HIS A 282 -17.51 17.57 7.97
CA HIS A 282 -17.91 17.33 9.37
C HIS A 282 -18.86 16.14 9.43
N PHE A 283 -18.46 15.12 10.19
CA PHE A 283 -19.27 13.97 10.58
C PHE A 283 -19.73 14.14 12.04
N SER A 284 -20.68 13.32 12.48
CA SER A 284 -21.19 13.38 13.86
C SER A 284 -20.13 13.08 14.92
N ASP A 285 -19.05 12.40 14.56
CA ASP A 285 -17.99 11.90 15.42
C ASP A 285 -16.61 12.55 15.15
N GLY A 286 -16.52 13.53 14.24
CA GLY A 286 -15.26 14.21 13.93
C GLY A 286 -15.23 14.85 12.55
N VAL A 287 -14.05 15.28 12.11
CA VAL A 287 -13.81 15.80 10.76
C VAL A 287 -13.05 14.75 9.97
N GLY A 288 -13.37 14.59 8.68
CA GLY A 288 -12.61 13.71 7.80
C GLY A 288 -11.18 14.23 7.58
N ASP A 289 -10.18 13.44 7.97
CA ASP A 289 -8.76 13.82 7.99
C ASP A 289 -7.85 12.86 7.20
N HIS A 290 -8.44 11.95 6.44
CA HIS A 290 -7.70 11.06 5.54
C HIS A 290 -7.38 11.82 4.25
N VAL A 291 -6.25 12.52 4.23
CA VAL A 291 -5.89 13.46 3.14
C VAL A 291 -4.88 12.88 2.15
N MET A 292 -4.30 11.71 2.42
CA MET A 292 -3.27 11.11 1.56
C MET A 292 -3.89 10.16 0.55
N TYR A 293 -3.32 10.13 -0.66
CA TYR A 293 -3.57 9.14 -1.68
C TYR A 293 -2.22 8.55 -2.14
N PHE A 294 -2.03 7.24 -1.96
CA PHE A 294 -0.83 6.57 -2.40
C PHE A 294 -1.08 5.60 -3.56
N GLU A 295 -0.11 5.54 -4.47
CA GLU A 295 0.02 4.44 -5.42
C GLU A 295 1.27 3.60 -5.10
N THR A 296 1.10 2.28 -5.12
CA THR A 296 2.17 1.28 -4.93
C THR A 296 2.34 0.44 -6.19
N GLY A 297 3.34 -0.44 -6.20
CA GLY A 297 3.61 -1.30 -7.34
C GLY A 297 4.71 -2.31 -7.04
N GLN A 298 4.41 -3.57 -7.31
CA GLN A 298 5.31 -4.70 -7.06
C GLN A 298 6.66 -4.58 -7.79
N GLY A 299 6.70 -3.92 -8.95
CA GLY A 299 7.91 -3.73 -9.75
C GLY A 299 8.85 -2.65 -9.22
N SER A 300 8.36 -1.71 -8.40
CA SER A 300 9.03 -0.45 -8.10
C SER A 300 10.43 -0.64 -7.48
N ALA A 301 10.54 -1.50 -6.46
CA ALA A 301 11.83 -1.72 -5.78
C ALA A 301 12.86 -2.40 -6.69
N LEU A 302 12.43 -3.30 -7.58
CA LEU A 302 13.31 -3.94 -8.56
C LEU A 302 13.78 -2.93 -9.61
N SER A 303 12.86 -2.16 -10.18
CA SER A 303 13.17 -1.12 -11.18
C SER A 303 14.12 -0.05 -10.63
N ALA A 304 14.03 0.28 -9.34
CA ALA A 304 14.93 1.21 -8.67
C ALA A 304 16.29 0.57 -8.27
N GLY A 305 16.50 -0.72 -8.49
CA GLY A 305 17.70 -1.43 -8.01
C GLY A 305 17.80 -1.49 -6.48
N ALA A 306 16.68 -1.31 -5.78
CA ALA A 306 16.61 -1.11 -4.32
C ALA A 306 15.75 -2.18 -3.63
N HIS A 307 15.71 -3.40 -4.19
CA HIS A 307 14.94 -4.52 -3.65
C HIS A 307 15.71 -5.37 -2.62
N HIS A 308 17.05 -5.21 -2.51
CA HIS A 308 17.89 -5.89 -1.50
C HIS A 308 17.78 -7.44 -1.51
N GLY A 309 17.48 -8.04 -2.66
CA GLY A 309 17.23 -9.49 -2.79
C GLY A 309 15.89 -9.95 -2.24
N VAL A 310 15.02 -9.03 -1.84
CA VAL A 310 13.65 -9.29 -1.37
C VAL A 310 12.71 -9.36 -2.57
N ASP A 311 11.75 -10.29 -2.52
CA ASP A 311 10.76 -10.46 -3.58
C ASP A 311 9.78 -9.27 -3.69
N GLN A 312 9.18 -9.17 -4.88
CA GLN A 312 8.24 -8.10 -5.22
C GLN A 312 7.02 -8.03 -4.27
N GLN A 313 6.48 -9.18 -3.84
CA GLN A 313 5.30 -9.21 -2.98
C GLN A 313 5.62 -8.74 -1.56
N THR A 314 6.80 -9.06 -1.03
CA THR A 314 7.25 -8.59 0.28
C THR A 314 7.57 -7.10 0.24
N CYS A 315 8.21 -6.61 -0.82
CA CYS A 315 8.42 -5.16 -1.03
C CYS A 315 7.08 -4.41 -1.13
N GLU A 316 6.10 -4.97 -1.84
CA GLU A 316 4.77 -4.36 -1.96
C GLU A 316 4.06 -4.27 -0.59
N ALA A 317 4.11 -5.34 0.21
CA ALA A 317 3.54 -5.31 1.54
C ALA A 317 4.17 -4.19 2.39
N ARG A 318 5.50 -4.02 2.31
CA ARG A 318 6.22 -2.96 3.02
C ARG A 318 5.79 -1.55 2.57
N ALA A 319 5.45 -1.36 1.30
CA ALA A 319 4.86 -0.11 0.82
C ALA A 319 3.51 0.19 1.50
N TYR A 320 2.69 -0.83 1.77
CA TYR A 320 1.48 -0.66 2.59
C TYR A 320 1.78 -0.30 4.04
N GLY A 321 2.92 -0.75 4.59
CA GLY A 321 3.43 -0.31 5.88
C GLY A 321 3.73 1.19 5.91
N VAL A 322 4.35 1.72 4.85
CA VAL A 322 4.55 3.16 4.65
C VAL A 322 3.20 3.87 4.58
N ALA A 323 2.28 3.40 3.72
CA ALA A 323 0.96 4.00 3.57
C ALA A 323 0.22 4.10 4.93
N ARG A 324 0.19 3.01 5.71
CA ARG A 324 -0.49 2.94 7.01
C ARG A 324 -0.05 4.05 7.97
N ALA A 325 1.22 4.45 7.93
CA ALA A 325 1.76 5.47 8.83
C ALA A 325 1.19 6.89 8.60
N PHE A 326 0.53 7.12 7.47
CA PHE A 326 0.00 8.44 7.10
C PHE A 326 -1.53 8.46 6.96
N SER A 327 -2.24 7.40 7.40
CA SER A 327 -3.71 7.31 7.38
C SER A 327 -4.35 7.78 6.06
N PRO A 328 -3.99 7.19 4.92
CA PRO A 328 -4.47 7.62 3.61
C PRO A 328 -5.97 7.36 3.46
N LEU A 329 -6.62 8.15 2.60
CA LEU A 329 -7.96 7.85 2.13
C LEU A 329 -7.93 6.62 1.23
N LEU A 330 -6.91 6.57 0.36
CA LEU A 330 -6.77 5.58 -0.71
C LEU A 330 -5.32 5.10 -0.80
N THR A 331 -5.15 3.79 -1.00
CA THR A 331 -3.87 3.17 -1.36
C THR A 331 -4.15 2.17 -2.47
N ASN A 332 -3.73 2.49 -3.70
CA ASN A 332 -3.99 1.65 -4.86
C ASN A 332 -2.68 1.00 -5.33
N THR A 333 -2.68 -0.32 -5.41
CA THR A 333 -1.63 -1.01 -6.16
C THR A 333 -1.87 -0.84 -7.66
N VAL A 334 -0.82 -0.56 -8.42
CA VAL A 334 -0.89 -0.52 -9.88
C VAL A 334 -0.30 -1.83 -10.42
N VAL A 335 -1.17 -2.71 -10.89
CA VAL A 335 -0.79 -4.00 -11.49
C VAL A 335 -0.64 -3.86 -13.01
N GLY A 336 0.47 -4.36 -13.57
CA GLY A 336 0.71 -4.38 -15.02
C GLY A 336 1.11 -3.03 -15.65
N PHE A 337 1.56 -2.07 -14.86
CA PHE A 337 2.03 -0.76 -15.37
C PHE A 337 3.47 -0.79 -15.91
N ILE A 338 4.28 -1.75 -15.47
CA ILE A 338 5.70 -1.88 -15.81
C ILE A 338 5.96 -3.32 -16.26
N GLY A 339 6.32 -3.49 -17.54
CA GLY A 339 6.89 -4.73 -18.09
C GLY A 339 5.88 -5.83 -18.51
N PRO A 340 6.40 -6.92 -19.11
CA PRO A 340 5.63 -8.05 -19.62
C PRO A 340 5.09 -9.02 -18.56
#